data_AF-A0A7J4HW33-F1
#
_entry.id   AF-A0A7J4HW33-F1
#
_cell.length_a   1.000
_cell.length_b   1.000
_cell.length_c   1.000
_cell.angle_alpha   90.00
_cell.angle_beta   90.00
_cell.angle_gamma   90.00
#
_symmetry.space_group_name_H-M   'P 1'
#
loop_
_entity.id
_entity.type
_entity.pdbx_description
1 polymer ?
#
loop_
_entity_poly.entity_id
_entity_poly.type
_entity_poly.pdbx_seq_one_letter_code
_entity_poly.pdbx_strand_id
1 'polypeptide(L)'
;MDEIDTLKKLILQKLIRGNVWGGKHTPFDFVMKGIPEHYRNTHQGKKAIEKALKELVNDEWIIVLAKRTGGGSDDHLSLNPHKVSEIQQFLVSVI
;
A
#
# COMPACT_ATOMS: atom_id res chain seq x y z
N MET A 1 0.35 -7.71 -17.15
CA MET A 1 0.56 -6.97 -15.90
C MET A 1 1.80 -7.54 -15.24
N ASP A 2 2.78 -6.71 -14.89
CA ASP A 2 3.91 -7.22 -14.14
C ASP A 2 3.52 -7.50 -12.68
N GLU A 3 4.34 -8.30 -12.00
CA GLU A 3 4.08 -8.74 -10.62
C GLU A 3 3.99 -7.55 -9.64
N ILE A 4 4.78 -6.50 -9.88
CA ILE A 4 4.85 -5.32 -9.01
C ILE A 4 3.58 -4.49 -9.14
N ASP A 5 3.10 -4.25 -10.36
CA ASP A 5 1.84 -3.56 -10.61
C ASP A 5 0.64 -4.29 -10.01
N THR A 6 0.67 -5.62 -10.03
CA THR A 6 -0.35 -6.46 -9.34
C THR A 6 -0.38 -6.15 -7.85
N LEU A 7 0.79 -6.11 -7.20
CA LEU A 7 0.91 -5.83 -5.77
C LEU A 7 0.54 -4.39 -5.44
N LYS A 8 0.95 -3.41 -6.26
CA LYS A 8 0.52 -2.01 -6.13
C LYS A 8 -0.99 -1.90 -6.15
N LYS A 9 -1.64 -2.56 -7.14
CA LYS A 9 -3.10 -2.60 -7.27
C LYS A 9 -3.77 -3.16 -6.02
N LEU A 10 -3.26 -4.27 -5.47
CA LEU A 10 -3.80 -4.87 -4.25
C LEU A 10 -3.70 -3.94 -3.04
N ILE A 11 -2.54 -3.30 -2.84
CA ILE A 11 -2.31 -2.33 -1.76
C ILE A 11 -3.26 -1.14 -1.89
N LEU A 12 -3.31 -0.51 -3.08
CA LEU A 12 -4.16 0.64 -3.35
C LEU A 12 -5.64 0.29 -3.15
N GLN A 13 -6.11 -0.83 -3.69
CA GLN A 13 -7.50 -1.27 -3.53
C GLN A 13 -7.86 -1.51 -2.06
N LYS A 14 -6.95 -2.10 -1.28
CA LYS A 14 -7.16 -2.32 0.16
C LYS A 14 -7.38 -0.99 0.90
N LEU A 15 -6.56 0.02 0.61
CA LEU A 15 -6.67 1.35 1.22
C LEU A 15 -7.92 2.10 0.75
N ILE A 16 -8.24 2.05 -0.56
CA ILE A 16 -9.45 2.65 -1.15
C ILE A 16 -10.72 2.07 -0.53
N ARG A 17 -10.83 0.73 -0.44
CA ARG A 17 -11.99 0.06 0.18
C ARG A 17 -12.14 0.43 1.65
N GLY A 18 -11.03 0.72 2.33
CA GLY A 18 -11.01 1.22 3.70
C GLY A 18 -11.26 2.73 3.83
N ASN A 19 -11.45 3.45 2.73
CA ASN A 19 -11.50 4.91 2.66
C ASN A 19 -10.32 5.58 3.40
N VAL A 20 -9.11 5.02 3.26
CA VAL A 20 -7.91 5.47 3.98
C VAL A 20 -7.19 6.55 3.17
N TRP A 21 -7.53 7.81 3.43
CA TRP A 21 -7.00 8.98 2.71
C TRP A 21 -6.55 10.08 3.67
N GLY A 22 -5.39 10.69 3.37
CA GLY A 22 -4.83 11.82 4.10
C GLY A 22 -4.83 11.60 5.62
N GLY A 23 -5.77 12.25 6.31
CA GLY A 23 -5.91 12.21 7.77
C GLY A 23 -6.37 10.88 8.38
N LYS A 24 -6.88 9.94 7.58
CA LYS A 24 -7.15 8.56 8.04
C LYS A 24 -5.99 7.66 7.63
N HIS A 25 -5.50 6.85 8.56
CA HIS A 25 -4.37 5.96 8.34
C HIS A 25 -4.61 4.57 8.96
N THR A 26 -3.97 3.53 8.43
CA THR A 26 -4.09 2.15 8.94
C THR A 26 -2.71 1.54 9.17
N PRO A 27 -2.52 0.66 10.18
CA PRO A 27 -1.24 -0.03 10.38
C PRO A 27 -0.82 -0.82 9.15
N PHE A 28 0.48 -0.85 8.86
CA PHE A 28 1.06 -1.58 7.72
C PHE A 28 0.64 -3.05 7.71
N ASP A 29 0.67 -3.73 8.86
CA ASP A 29 0.26 -5.12 9.02
C ASP A 29 -1.18 -5.40 8.56
N PHE A 30 -2.07 -4.42 8.71
CA PHE A 30 -3.46 -4.56 8.27
C PHE A 30 -3.60 -4.49 6.74
N VAL A 31 -2.71 -3.73 6.08
CA VAL A 31 -2.59 -3.71 4.62
C VAL A 31 -2.02 -5.03 4.13
N MET A 32 -0.97 -5.53 4.78
CA MET A 32 -0.33 -6.82 4.46
C MET A 32 -1.32 -7.98 4.50
N LYS A 33 -2.25 -8.01 5.46
CA LYS A 33 -3.31 -9.04 5.52
C LYS A 33 -4.23 -9.08 4.28
N GLY A 34 -4.25 -8.02 3.47
CA GLY A 34 -4.96 -7.98 2.20
C GLY A 34 -4.22 -8.62 1.01
N ILE A 35 -2.94 -8.98 1.19
CA ILE A 35 -2.11 -9.57 0.14
C ILE A 35 -2.21 -11.11 0.20
N PRO A 36 -2.29 -11.82 -0.94
CA PRO A 36 -2.33 -13.29 -0.97
C PRO A 36 -1.13 -13.95 -0.27
N GLU A 37 -1.37 -15.12 0.32
CA GLU A 37 -0.37 -15.84 1.12
C GLU A 37 0.87 -16.24 0.33
N HIS A 38 0.73 -16.60 -0.95
CA HIS A 38 1.86 -17.00 -1.79
C HIS A 38 2.89 -15.87 -1.98
N TYR A 39 2.48 -14.61 -1.87
CA TYR A 39 3.41 -13.48 -1.80
C TYR A 39 3.98 -13.29 -0.39
N ARG A 40 3.13 -13.38 0.65
CA ARG A 40 3.55 -13.10 2.04
C ARG A 40 4.50 -14.14 2.62
N ASN A 41 4.39 -15.39 2.20
CA ASN A 41 5.08 -16.53 2.82
C ASN A 41 6.39 -16.91 2.11
N THR A 42 6.78 -16.18 1.05
CA THR A 42 8.01 -16.44 0.29
C THR A 42 8.96 -15.25 0.40
N HIS A 43 10.27 -15.52 0.34
CA HIS A 43 11.29 -14.44 0.36
C HIS A 43 11.16 -13.51 -0.85
N GLN A 44 10.89 -14.09 -2.03
CA GLN A 44 10.72 -13.34 -3.27
C GLN A 44 9.47 -12.46 -3.22
N GLY A 45 8.34 -13.01 -2.75
CA GLY A 45 7.10 -12.25 -2.62
C GLY A 45 7.20 -11.11 -1.60
N LYS A 46 7.88 -11.31 -0.46
CA LYS A 46 8.16 -10.22 0.49
C LYS A 46 8.95 -9.08 -0.15
N LYS A 47 10.01 -9.39 -0.90
CA LYS A 47 10.79 -8.39 -1.66
C LYS A 47 9.95 -7.67 -2.71
N ALA A 48 9.06 -8.38 -3.39
CA ALA A 48 8.15 -7.80 -4.37
C ALA A 48 7.17 -6.81 -3.71
N ILE A 49 6.65 -7.15 -2.52
CA ILE A 49 5.77 -6.26 -1.74
C ILE A 49 6.52 -5.01 -1.28
N GLU A 50 7.73 -5.18 -0.72
CA GLU A 50 8.59 -4.06 -0.31
C GLU A 50 8.90 -3.13 -1.48
N LYS A 51 9.22 -3.70 -2.65
CA LYS A 51 9.46 -2.93 -3.87
C LYS A 51 8.22 -2.16 -4.32
N ALA A 52 7.05 -2.82 -4.37
CA ALA A 52 5.79 -2.19 -4.73
C ALA A 52 5.45 -1.02 -3.80
N LEU A 53 5.60 -1.21 -2.48
CA LEU A 53 5.37 -0.16 -1.49
C LEU A 53 6.36 0.99 -1.66
N LYS A 54 7.65 0.69 -1.84
CA LYS A 54 8.69 1.70 -2.04
C LYS A 54 8.40 2.57 -3.26
N GLU A 55 7.97 1.99 -4.37
CA GLU A 55 7.57 2.73 -5.57
C GLU A 55 6.35 3.63 -5.27
N LEU A 56 5.31 3.11 -4.62
CA LEU A 56 4.14 3.92 -4.23
C LEU A 56 4.48 5.09 -3.29
N VAL A 57 5.47 4.93 -2.42
CA VAL A 57 5.94 6.00 -1.52
C VAL A 57 6.80 7.01 -2.29
N ASN A 58 7.71 6.54 -3.15
CA ASN A 58 8.55 7.39 -3.98
C ASN A 58 7.72 8.25 -4.97
N ASP A 59 6.64 7.68 -5.50
CA ASP A 59 5.69 8.37 -6.38
C ASP A 59 4.71 9.27 -5.60
N GLU A 60 4.86 9.31 -4.27
CA GLU A 60 4.02 10.05 -3.31
C GLU A 60 2.55 9.64 -3.28
N TRP A 61 2.21 8.45 -3.79
CA TRP A 61 0.84 7.92 -3.77
C TRP A 61 0.42 7.43 -2.38
N ILE A 62 1.40 6.99 -1.58
CA ILE A 62 1.20 6.59 -0.18
C ILE A 62 2.01 7.49 0.74
N ILE A 63 1.35 7.94 1.80
CA ILE A 63 1.95 8.64 2.94
C ILE A 63 2.22 7.61 4.04
N VAL A 64 3.45 7.57 4.54
CA VAL A 64 3.86 6.74 5.69
C VAL A 64 3.97 7.61 6.93
N LEU A 65 3.32 7.20 8.02
CA LEU A 65 3.29 7.89 9.29
C LEU A 65 3.73 6.94 10.40
N ALA A 66 4.82 7.26 11.10
CA ALA A 66 5.18 6.53 12.31
C ALA A 66 4.27 6.97 13.47
N LYS A 67 3.50 6.03 14.04
CA LYS A 67 2.64 6.28 15.20
C LYS A 67 3.20 5.56 16.41
N ARG A 68 3.43 6.30 17.51
CA ARG A 68 3.75 5.66 18.79
C ARG A 68 2.55 4.88 19.31
N THR A 69 2.76 3.61 19.61
CA THR A 69 1.85 2.73 20.32
C THR A 69 2.47 2.40 21.68
N GLY A 70 1.68 1.88 22.63
CA GLY A 70 2.13 1.67 24.01
C GLY A 70 3.39 0.81 24.17
N GLY A 71 3.77 0.02 23.15
CA GLY A 71 4.98 -0.80 23.13
C GLY A 71 6.04 -0.40 22.09
N GLY A 72 5.86 0.67 21.30
CA GLY A 72 6.78 1.01 20.22
C GLY A 72 6.27 2.08 19.25
N SER A 73 6.76 2.05 18.01
CA SER A 73 6.24 2.84 16.90
C SER A 73 5.88 1.92 15.74
N ASP A 74 4.65 2.03 15.26
CA ASP A 74 4.16 1.27 14.12
C ASP A 74 4.01 2.19 12.92
N ASP A 75 4.40 1.71 11.74
CA ASP A 75 4.18 2.44 10.49
C ASP A 75 2.71 2.30 10.07
N HIS A 76 2.11 3.46 9.82
CA HIS A 76 0.75 3.59 9.33
C HIS A 76 0.78 4.13 7.91
N LEU A 77 -0.07 3.57 7.05
CA LEU A 77 -0.22 3.96 5.66
C LEU A 77 -1.50 4.74 5.43
N SER A 78 -1.43 5.72 4.54
CA SER A 78 -2.58 6.46 4.02
C SER A 78 -2.37 6.79 2.55
N LEU A 79 -3.45 6.85 1.76
CA LEU A 79 -3.35 7.33 0.39
C LEU A 79 -3.22 8.85 0.37
N ASN A 80 -2.39 9.36 -0.53
CA ASN A 80 -2.25 10.79 -0.74
C ASN A 80 -3.45 11.34 -1.53
N PRO A 81 -4.28 12.23 -0.95
CA PRO A 81 -5.43 12.79 -1.66
C PRO A 81 -5.05 13.65 -2.87
N HIS A 82 -3.80 14.14 -2.95
CA HIS A 82 -3.30 14.88 -4.11
C HIS A 82 -3.00 13.98 -5.32
N LYS A 83 -2.96 12.65 -5.12
CA LYS A 83 -2.62 11.66 -6.15
C LYS A 83 -3.83 10.84 -6.63
N VAL A 84 -5.05 11.23 -6.25
CA VAL A 84 -6.30 10.49 -6.57
C VAL A 84 -6.42 10.20 -8.07
N SER A 85 -6.21 11.21 -8.93
CA SER A 85 -6.36 11.05 -10.38
C SER A 85 -5.33 10.06 -10.96
N GLU A 86 -4.07 10.12 -10.52
CA GLU A 86 -3.01 9.20 -10.96
C GLU A 86 -3.32 7.76 -10.52
N ILE A 87 -3.70 7.58 -9.24
CA ILE A 87 -4.08 6.29 -8.67
C ILE A 87 -5.27 5.69 -9.43
N GLN A 88 -6.30 6.48 -9.72
CA GLN A 88 -7.48 6.02 -10.45
C GLN A 88 -7.13 5.63 -11.90
N GLN A 89 -6.32 6.44 -12.59
CA GLN A 89 -5.85 6.14 -13.94
C GLN A 89 -5.08 4.82 -13.98
N PHE A 90 -4.16 4.60 -13.03
CA PHE A 90 -3.44 3.34 -12.90
C PHE A 90 -4.38 2.15 -12.66
N LEU A 91 -5.37 2.29 -11.78
CA LEU A 91 -6.30 1.20 -11.49
C LEU A 91 -7.19 0.83 -12.68
N VAL A 92 -7.50 1.79 -13.56
CA VAL A 92 -8.28 1.59 -14.78
C VAL A 92 -7.43 1.07 -15.94
N SER A 93 -6.21 1.58 -16.12
CA SER A 93 -5.30 1.15 -17.20
C SER A 93 -4.78 -0.27 -17.02
N VAL A 94 -4.86 -0.79 -15.80
CA VAL A 94 -4.45 -2.14 -15.41
C VAL A 94 -5.66 -3.08 -15.30
N ILE A 95 -6.73 -2.81 -16.05
CA ILE A 95 -7.91 -3.69 -16.23
C ILE A 95 -7.73 -4.54 -17.49
#